data_AF-A0A7U3YPR3-F1
#
_entry.id   AF-A0A7U3YPR3-F1
#
_cell.length_a   1.000
_cell.length_b   1.000
_cell.length_c   1.000
_cell.angle_alpha   90.00
_cell.angle_beta   90.00
_cell.angle_gamma   90.00
#
_symmetry.space_group_name_H-M   'P 1'
#
loop_
_entity.id
_entity.type
_entity.pdbx_description
1 polymer ?
#
loop_
_entity_poly.entity_id
_entity_poly.type
_entity_poly.pdbx_seq_one_letter_code
_entity_poly.pdbx_strand_id
1 'polypeptide(L)'
;MRNPAYFFQSLESIYYFRMRIPTDLQPIFKRTELKKSLRTRSKTVALRRCRQYVAAAEQVFESLRLSHFKAEMACVNPTGQLVELTVLERLDSPPTIRDREKELWNKVYNAESAIVEEQQSASTAEPEPAAIPLTPPIISASQRIPLSELIRLYITEVTDQRGQDIARGIEKNLIRFMEIVTDKPIDQYSVEDKLRYRDCLQRMPKCINRKEYHGMTIDEIIEIERPADELLSVKTVNMRLIDVATLFNWAVTNTLIDSHPFKKAVLKIQKSDDAERPAVSDADIKVIIENLPRIPDEPSKFWIPLIACFTGMRQSEIAQLDGDDIVNTDGTWCIDVNDRGDKRLKNSNAKRIVPLHRVLVDSGLVPFAERRRGLKLFDDVSN
;
A
#
# COMPACT_ATOMS: atom_id res chain seq x y z
N MET A 1 17.62 17.13 17.83
CA MET A 1 18.00 15.71 18.05
C MET A 1 17.72 14.92 16.78
N ARG A 2 18.74 14.26 16.19
CA ARG A 2 18.55 13.33 15.06
C ARG A 2 17.72 12.13 15.50
N ASN A 3 16.79 11.69 14.66
CA ASN A 3 16.06 10.45 14.90
C ASN A 3 17.02 9.26 14.71
N PRO A 4 16.90 8.19 15.53
CA PRO A 4 17.67 6.96 15.32
C PRO A 4 17.39 6.33 13.95
N ALA A 5 18.38 5.63 13.38
CA ALA A 5 18.28 5.03 12.04
C ALA A 5 17.11 4.01 11.92
N TYR A 6 16.68 3.44 13.04
CA TYR A 6 15.60 2.46 13.13
C TYR A 6 14.21 3.06 13.41
N PHE A 7 14.07 4.39 13.33
CA PHE A 7 12.86 5.13 13.68
C PHE A 7 12.32 5.94 12.49
N PHE A 8 11.09 5.64 12.06
CA PHE A 8 10.48 6.21 10.85
C PHE A 8 9.07 6.75 11.13
N GLN A 9 8.65 7.81 10.45
CA GLN A 9 7.28 8.35 10.52
C GLN A 9 6.58 8.12 9.17
N SER A 10 5.40 7.53 9.20
CA SER A 10 4.54 7.39 8.02
C SER A 10 3.89 8.73 7.65
N LEU A 11 3.41 8.82 6.40
CA LEU A 11 2.60 9.92 5.89
C LEU A 11 1.36 10.20 6.78
N GLU A 12 0.82 9.18 7.44
CA GLU A 12 -0.32 9.27 8.38
C GLU A 12 0.08 9.70 9.82
N SER A 13 1.29 10.23 10.01
CA SER A 13 1.85 10.63 11.32
C SER A 13 1.98 9.52 12.36
N ILE A 14 1.92 8.25 11.95
CA ILE A 14 2.17 7.10 12.81
C ILE A 14 3.65 6.71 12.72
N TYR A 15 4.29 6.48 13.87
CA TYR A 15 5.69 6.06 13.91
C TYR A 15 5.87 4.54 13.74
N TYR A 16 7.01 4.14 13.17
CA TYR A 16 7.40 2.78 12.85
C TYR A 16 8.83 2.50 13.33
N PHE A 17 9.05 1.27 13.80
CA PHE A 17 10.35 0.65 13.98
C PHE A 17 10.76 -0.09 12.71
N ARG A 18 12.01 0.09 12.26
CA ARG A 18 12.59 -0.64 11.13
C ARG A 18 14.03 -1.02 11.44
N MET A 19 14.40 -2.29 11.41
CA MET A 19 15.76 -2.75 11.69
C MET A 19 16.20 -3.79 10.66
N ARG A 20 17.42 -3.67 10.14
CA ARG A 20 17.99 -4.64 9.20
C ARG A 20 18.31 -5.93 9.94
N ILE A 21 17.98 -7.07 9.33
CA ILE A 21 18.35 -8.39 9.86
C ILE A 21 19.81 -8.66 9.47
N PRO A 22 20.69 -9.02 10.43
CA PRO A 22 22.07 -9.41 10.16
C PRO A 22 22.16 -10.51 9.09
N THR A 23 23.14 -10.44 8.20
CA THR A 23 23.23 -11.30 7.00
C THR A 23 23.30 -12.79 7.34
N ASP A 24 23.95 -13.13 8.45
CA ASP A 24 24.03 -14.47 9.04
C ASP A 24 22.65 -15.04 9.43
N LEU A 25 21.70 -14.18 9.78
CA LEU A 25 20.35 -14.58 10.21
C LEU A 25 19.31 -14.47 9.09
N GLN A 26 19.61 -13.81 7.97
CA GLN A 26 18.67 -13.67 6.85
C GLN A 26 18.18 -15.01 6.26
N PRO A 27 19.01 -16.08 6.17
CA PRO A 27 18.53 -17.41 5.74
C PRO A 27 17.44 -17.97 6.66
N ILE A 28 17.54 -17.70 7.97
CA ILE A 28 16.59 -18.15 9.00
C ILE A 28 15.28 -17.36 8.90
N PHE A 29 15.37 -16.03 8.78
CA PHE A 29 14.20 -15.15 8.74
C PHE A 29 13.54 -15.05 7.36
N LYS A 30 14.22 -15.46 6.28
CA LYS A 30 13.80 -15.31 4.87
C LYS A 30 13.38 -13.87 4.51
N ARG A 31 13.95 -12.89 5.22
CA ARG A 31 13.68 -11.46 5.09
C ARG A 31 14.95 -10.68 5.41
N THR A 32 15.02 -9.47 4.88
CA THR A 32 16.19 -8.58 5.06
C THR A 32 15.99 -7.52 6.15
N GLU A 33 14.75 -7.31 6.59
CA GLU A 33 14.41 -6.31 7.61
C GLU A 33 13.19 -6.69 8.46
N LEU A 34 13.20 -6.20 9.70
CA LEU A 34 12.07 -6.17 10.62
C LEU A 34 11.39 -4.80 10.52
N LYS A 35 10.06 -4.76 10.35
CA LYS A 35 9.29 -3.52 10.31
C LYS A 35 8.03 -3.64 11.17
N LYS A 36 7.80 -2.69 12.08
CA LYS A 36 6.62 -2.69 12.97
C LYS A 36 6.08 -1.28 13.22
N SER A 37 4.76 -1.12 13.18
CA SER A 37 4.10 0.12 13.63
C SER A 37 4.16 0.25 15.15
N LEU A 38 4.54 1.44 15.65
CA LEU A 38 4.58 1.78 17.07
C LEU A 38 3.23 2.27 17.59
N ARG A 39 2.21 2.32 16.71
CA ARG A 39 0.80 2.64 17.01
C ARG A 39 0.63 3.88 17.88
N THR A 40 1.41 4.91 17.60
CA THR A 40 1.30 6.19 18.29
C THR A 40 1.70 7.30 17.35
N ARG A 41 1.04 8.45 17.52
CA ARG A 41 1.37 9.73 16.88
C ARG A 41 2.30 10.58 17.77
N SER A 42 2.49 10.19 19.04
CA SER A 42 3.40 10.86 19.97
C SER A 42 4.84 10.39 19.78
N LYS A 43 5.73 11.32 19.42
CA LYS A 43 7.16 11.04 19.17
C LYS A 43 7.86 10.46 20.40
N THR A 44 7.56 10.97 21.59
CA THR A 44 8.19 10.54 22.85
C THR A 44 7.81 9.09 23.19
N VAL A 45 6.52 8.76 23.08
CA VAL A 45 6.02 7.39 23.30
C VAL A 45 6.58 6.45 22.23
N ALA A 46 6.64 6.91 20.98
CA ALA A 46 7.21 6.13 19.89
C ALA A 46 8.69 5.81 20.13
N LEU A 47 9.50 6.79 20.53
CA LEU A 47 10.92 6.58 20.82
C LEU A 47 11.14 5.57 21.95
N ARG A 48 10.33 5.64 23.02
CA ARG A 48 10.40 4.67 24.13
C ARG A 48 10.10 3.24 23.66
N ARG A 49 8.98 3.06 22.95
CA ARG A 49 8.60 1.76 22.37
C ARG A 49 9.65 1.25 21.40
N CYS A 50 10.18 2.13 20.56
CA CYS A 50 11.19 1.80 19.58
C CYS A 50 12.47 1.22 20.21
N ARG A 51 12.93 1.77 21.35
CA ARG A 51 14.08 1.24 22.10
C ARG A 51 13.82 -0.17 22.66
N GLN A 52 12.60 -0.45 23.11
CA GLN A 52 12.23 -1.80 23.58
C GLN A 52 12.26 -2.81 22.42
N TYR A 53 11.78 -2.43 21.24
CA TYR A 53 11.84 -3.28 20.05
C TYR A 53 13.28 -3.58 19.59
N VAL A 54 14.18 -2.60 19.69
CA VAL A 54 15.62 -2.80 19.41
C VAL A 54 16.21 -3.86 20.33
N ALA A 55 16.06 -3.67 21.65
CA ALA A 55 16.62 -4.61 22.64
C ALA A 55 16.07 -6.02 22.47
N ALA A 56 14.76 -6.16 22.22
CA ALA A 56 14.14 -7.46 21.97
C ALA A 56 14.66 -8.13 20.69
N ALA A 57 14.82 -7.36 19.61
CA ALA A 57 15.37 -7.90 18.36
C ALA A 57 16.81 -8.38 18.53
N GLU A 58 17.65 -7.62 19.23
CA GLU A 58 19.04 -8.00 19.51
C GLU A 58 19.15 -9.26 20.36
N GLN A 59 18.32 -9.40 21.41
CA GLN A 59 18.26 -10.62 22.22
C GLN A 59 17.85 -11.84 21.40
N VAL A 60 16.89 -11.69 20.50
CA VAL A 60 16.47 -12.77 19.59
C VAL A 60 17.62 -13.15 18.66
N PHE A 61 18.30 -12.18 18.06
CA PHE A 61 19.44 -12.45 17.18
C PHE A 61 20.55 -13.20 17.91
N GLU A 62 20.88 -12.77 19.14
CA GLU A 62 21.89 -13.44 19.95
C GLU A 62 21.49 -14.86 20.34
N SER A 63 20.23 -15.06 20.73
CA SER A 63 19.72 -16.39 21.06
C SER A 63 19.77 -17.36 19.87
N LEU A 64 19.53 -16.87 18.65
CA LEU A 64 19.59 -17.65 17.42
C LEU A 64 21.03 -17.97 17.03
N ARG A 65 21.97 -17.04 17.25
CA ARG A 65 23.39 -17.32 17.06
C ARG A 65 23.90 -18.37 18.04
N LEU A 66 23.54 -18.27 19.32
CA LEU A 66 23.93 -19.25 20.34
C LEU A 66 23.31 -20.63 20.08
N SER A 67 22.08 -20.71 19.57
CA SER A 67 21.46 -22.00 19.24
C SER A 67 22.06 -22.62 17.97
N HIS A 68 22.36 -21.81 16.95
CA HIS A 68 23.06 -22.25 15.75
C HIS A 68 24.49 -22.70 16.06
N PHE A 69 25.20 -21.93 16.89
CA PHE A 69 26.56 -22.25 17.36
C PHE A 69 26.59 -23.52 18.21
N LYS A 70 25.60 -23.73 19.10
CA LYS A 70 25.48 -24.99 19.87
C LYS A 70 25.14 -26.18 18.98
N ALA A 71 24.34 -26.00 17.93
CA ALA A 71 24.04 -27.04 16.96
C ALA A 71 25.28 -27.41 16.11
N GLU A 72 26.12 -26.43 15.75
CA GLU A 72 27.38 -26.65 15.03
C GLU A 72 28.47 -27.25 15.93
N MET A 73 28.56 -26.86 17.20
CA MET A 73 29.54 -27.41 18.17
C MET A 73 29.19 -28.80 18.68
N ALA A 74 27.91 -29.21 18.63
CA ALA A 74 27.50 -30.58 18.95
C ALA A 74 28.01 -31.62 17.93
N CYS A 75 28.56 -31.19 16.79
CA CYS A 75 29.11 -32.05 15.75
C CYS A 75 30.58 -32.46 15.96
N VAL A 76 31.21 -32.09 17.08
CA VAL A 76 32.61 -32.43 17.36
C VAL A 76 32.77 -32.97 18.78
N ASN A 77 32.70 -34.29 18.92
CA ASN A 77 33.83 -35.07 19.43
C ASN A 77 33.66 -36.58 19.14
N PRO A 78 34.71 -37.27 18.71
CA PRO A 78 34.73 -38.71 18.47
C PRO A 78 34.87 -39.44 19.81
N THR A 79 34.12 -40.50 20.06
CA THR A 79 34.18 -41.37 21.27
C THR A 79 33.93 -40.65 22.62
N GLY A 80 32.87 -40.88 23.37
CA GLY A 80 31.80 -41.85 23.26
C GLY A 80 31.10 -41.96 24.61
N GLN A 81 29.86 -41.48 24.70
CA GLN A 81 28.85 -42.05 25.58
C GLN A 81 27.47 -41.59 25.10
N LEU A 82 26.71 -42.57 24.59
CA LEU A 82 25.34 -42.43 24.12
C LEU A 82 24.39 -42.28 25.31
N VAL A 83 23.63 -41.19 25.35
CA VAL A 83 22.31 -41.18 25.98
C VAL A 83 21.33 -40.63 24.96
N GLU A 84 20.73 -41.60 24.26
CA GLU A 84 19.61 -41.46 23.36
C GLU A 84 18.35 -41.22 24.20
N LEU A 85 17.61 -40.14 23.94
CA LEU A 85 16.16 -40.06 24.17
C LEU A 85 15.55 -38.88 23.38
N THR A 86 14.89 -39.27 22.28
CA THR A 86 13.69 -38.66 21.68
C THR A 86 13.78 -37.25 21.06
N VAL A 87 14.12 -37.18 19.76
CA VAL A 87 13.69 -36.09 18.86
C VAL A 87 13.04 -36.61 17.55
N LEU A 88 13.00 -37.93 17.32
CA LEU A 88 12.43 -38.52 16.10
C LEU A 88 10.94 -38.89 16.18
N GLU A 89 10.22 -38.54 17.25
CA GLU A 89 8.77 -38.82 17.39
C GLU A 89 7.85 -37.58 17.36
N ARG A 90 8.26 -36.47 16.74
CA ARG A 90 7.31 -35.41 16.32
C ARG A 90 7.61 -34.84 14.94
N LEU A 91 7.96 -35.74 14.02
CA LEU A 91 8.09 -35.47 12.59
C LEU A 91 7.05 -36.24 11.77
N ASP A 92 5.80 -36.27 12.26
CA ASP A 92 4.65 -36.53 11.41
C ASP A 92 3.56 -35.49 11.71
N SER A 93 3.33 -34.63 10.71
CA SER A 93 2.41 -33.46 10.67
C SER A 93 2.99 -32.13 11.18
N PRO A 94 3.43 -31.23 10.26
CA PRO A 94 3.99 -29.94 10.60
C PRO A 94 2.89 -28.87 10.72
N PRO A 95 2.83 -28.10 11.83
CA PRO A 95 2.18 -26.80 11.84
C PRO A 95 3.24 -25.71 12.00
N THR A 96 3.47 -25.03 10.88
CA THR A 96 3.67 -23.58 10.78
C THR A 96 4.20 -22.85 12.02
N ILE A 97 5.32 -22.18 11.79
CA ILE A 97 6.02 -21.10 12.53
C ILE A 97 5.12 -19.89 12.90
N ARG A 98 3.79 -20.06 12.95
CA ARG A 98 2.82 -19.07 13.45
C ARG A 98 2.79 -18.98 14.98
N ASP A 99 2.99 -20.09 15.69
CA ASP A 99 2.71 -20.13 17.14
C ASP A 99 3.85 -19.61 18.03
N ARG A 100 5.13 -19.75 17.63
CA ARG A 100 6.24 -19.07 18.35
C ARG A 100 6.28 -17.57 18.13
N GLU A 101 5.83 -17.10 16.96
CA GLU A 101 5.61 -15.67 16.71
C GLU A 101 4.51 -15.17 17.66
N LYS A 102 3.40 -15.91 17.79
CA LYS A 102 2.28 -15.62 18.70
C LYS A 102 2.66 -15.66 20.18
N GLU A 103 3.54 -16.58 20.60
CA GLU A 103 4.01 -16.73 21.98
C GLU A 103 4.96 -15.59 22.39
N LEU A 104 5.84 -15.14 21.49
CA LEU A 104 6.64 -13.93 21.66
C LEU A 104 5.77 -12.66 21.67
N TRP A 105 4.73 -12.61 20.82
CA TRP A 105 3.74 -11.52 20.82
C TRP A 105 2.91 -11.47 22.12
N ASN A 106 2.58 -12.63 22.72
CA ASN A 106 1.83 -12.70 23.98
C ASN A 106 2.68 -12.38 25.22
N LYS A 107 3.95 -12.79 25.27
CA LYS A 107 4.86 -12.44 26.38
C LYS A 107 5.16 -10.94 26.46
N VAL A 108 5.27 -10.27 25.31
CA VAL A 108 5.47 -8.82 25.22
C VAL A 108 4.18 -8.05 25.53
N TYR A 109 3.01 -8.57 25.12
CA TYR A 109 1.70 -7.95 25.40
C TYR A 109 1.31 -8.06 26.88
N ASN A 110 1.56 -9.20 27.53
CA ASN A 110 1.21 -9.42 28.94
C ASN A 110 2.17 -8.72 29.92
N ALA A 111 3.42 -8.44 29.52
CA ALA A 111 4.33 -7.62 30.30
C ALA A 111 3.94 -6.13 30.31
N GLU A 112 3.27 -5.63 29.25
CA GLU A 112 2.73 -4.27 29.21
C GLU A 112 1.43 -4.13 30.02
N SER A 113 0.62 -5.19 30.14
CA SER A 113 -0.59 -5.18 30.98
C SER A 113 -0.27 -5.20 32.49
N ALA A 114 0.75 -5.93 32.91
CA ALA A 114 1.16 -6.01 34.33
C ALA A 114 1.75 -4.68 34.87
N ILE A 115 2.45 -3.91 34.01
CA ILE A 115 3.03 -2.61 34.40
C ILE A 115 1.95 -1.50 34.47
N VAL A 116 0.82 -1.67 33.77
CA VAL A 116 -0.32 -0.73 33.82
C VAL A 116 -1.20 -0.97 35.05
N GLU A 117 -1.36 -2.22 35.49
CA GLU A 117 -2.14 -2.56 36.70
C GLU A 117 -1.42 -2.19 38.01
N GLU A 118 -0.08 -2.21 38.05
CA GLU A 118 0.68 -1.80 39.25
C GLU A 118 0.74 -0.27 39.41
N GLN A 119 0.50 0.51 38.35
CA GLN A 119 0.41 1.98 38.41
C GLN A 119 -1.04 2.52 38.53
N GLN A 120 -2.04 1.63 38.55
CA GLN A 120 -3.45 1.99 38.75
C GLN A 120 -4.02 1.56 40.12
N SER A 121 -3.25 0.85 40.95
CA SER A 121 -3.65 0.47 42.32
C SER A 121 -3.02 1.31 43.45
N ALA A 122 -2.14 2.27 43.13
CA ALA A 122 -1.53 3.18 44.11
C ALA A 122 -2.08 4.62 43.96
N SER A 123 -3.38 4.80 44.20
CA SER A 123 -3.92 6.11 44.59
C SER A 123 -5.28 5.93 45.25
N THR A 124 -5.27 5.74 46.57
CA THR A 124 -6.46 5.91 47.40
C THR A 124 -6.10 6.81 48.58
N ALA A 125 -6.88 7.89 48.70
CA ALA A 125 -7.11 8.78 49.84
C ALA A 125 -6.04 9.85 50.20
N GLU A 126 -6.35 11.13 49.92
CA GLU A 126 -6.62 12.20 50.90
C GLU A 126 -7.09 13.51 50.18
N PRO A 127 -7.75 14.49 50.88
CA PRO A 127 -8.96 15.17 50.39
C PRO A 127 -8.77 16.49 49.61
N GLU A 128 -9.89 16.94 49.01
CA GLU A 128 -10.11 18.18 48.24
C GLU A 128 -9.53 19.47 48.86
N PRO A 129 -9.24 20.47 48.00
CA PRO A 129 -10.04 21.69 48.12
C PRO A 129 -10.55 22.29 46.79
N ALA A 130 -11.81 22.72 46.87
CA ALA A 130 -12.45 23.87 46.23
C ALA A 130 -12.43 24.03 44.69
N ALA A 131 -13.63 23.87 44.14
CA ALA A 131 -14.15 24.19 42.82
C ALA A 131 -13.63 25.46 42.12
N ILE A 132 -13.39 25.33 40.81
CA ILE A 132 -13.73 26.34 39.80
C ILE A 132 -14.48 25.59 38.66
N PRO A 133 -15.74 25.92 38.34
CA PRO A 133 -16.45 25.26 37.25
C PRO A 133 -15.99 25.85 35.91
N LEU A 134 -15.19 25.10 35.15
CA LEU A 134 -15.02 25.34 33.72
C LEU A 134 -15.95 24.37 32.98
N THR A 135 -17.14 24.87 32.64
CA THR A 135 -18.02 24.27 31.64
C THR A 135 -17.21 24.02 30.35
N PRO A 136 -17.19 22.80 29.79
CA PRO A 136 -16.67 22.62 28.44
C PRO A 136 -17.54 23.43 27.47
N PRO A 137 -16.96 24.07 26.44
CA PRO A 137 -17.76 24.83 25.49
C PRO A 137 -18.70 23.86 24.79
N ILE A 138 -19.99 24.11 24.94
CA ILE A 138 -21.04 23.56 24.10
C ILE A 138 -20.72 24.02 22.68
N ILE A 139 -20.22 23.12 21.85
CA ILE A 139 -20.13 23.36 20.40
C ILE A 139 -21.57 23.46 19.91
N SER A 140 -21.98 24.68 19.63
CA SER A 140 -23.29 25.05 19.11
C SER A 140 -23.59 24.33 17.79
N ALA A 141 -24.77 23.74 17.72
CA ALA A 141 -25.29 22.86 16.68
C ALA A 141 -25.74 23.58 15.37
N SER A 142 -24.95 24.49 14.80
CA SER A 142 -25.46 25.40 13.74
C SER A 142 -25.03 25.17 12.29
N GLN A 143 -24.19 24.19 11.92
CA GLN A 143 -23.96 23.83 10.50
C GLN A 143 -23.68 22.33 10.33
N ARG A 144 -24.74 21.53 10.18
CA ARG A 144 -24.62 20.12 9.77
C ARG A 144 -24.19 20.06 8.30
N ILE A 145 -22.89 19.90 8.06
CA ILE A 145 -22.31 19.81 6.72
C ILE A 145 -22.92 18.59 5.99
N PRO A 146 -23.54 18.75 4.81
CA PRO A 146 -24.01 17.62 4.00
C PRO A 146 -22.83 16.85 3.38
N LEU A 147 -23.05 15.59 3.00
CA LEU A 147 -22.02 14.76 2.38
C LEU A 147 -21.49 15.39 1.08
N SER A 148 -22.35 16.00 0.27
CA SER A 148 -21.95 16.71 -0.96
C SER A 148 -20.89 17.78 -0.70
N GLU A 149 -21.07 18.58 0.36
CA GLU A 149 -20.12 19.61 0.76
C GLU A 149 -18.85 18.99 1.37
N LEU A 150 -18.97 17.92 2.14
CA LEU A 150 -17.81 17.19 2.66
C LEU A 150 -16.93 16.64 1.52
N ILE A 151 -17.55 16.07 0.48
CA ILE A 151 -16.85 15.58 -0.71
C ILE A 151 -16.12 16.75 -1.39
N ARG A 152 -16.79 17.89 -1.59
CA ARG A 152 -16.17 19.08 -2.21
C ARG A 152 -14.94 19.57 -1.45
N LEU A 153 -15.03 19.68 -0.13
CA LEU A 153 -13.91 20.12 0.72
C LEU A 153 -12.75 19.12 0.65
N TYR A 154 -13.05 17.83 0.78
CA TYR A 154 -12.05 16.77 0.73
C TYR A 154 -11.35 16.67 -0.64
N ILE A 155 -12.11 16.77 -1.74
CA ILE A 155 -11.56 16.69 -3.09
C ILE A 155 -10.69 17.90 -3.43
N THR A 156 -11.05 19.10 -2.94
CA THR A 156 -10.17 20.27 -3.02
C THR A 156 -8.81 19.98 -2.38
N GLU A 157 -8.80 19.51 -1.12
CA GLU A 157 -7.56 19.20 -0.41
C GLU A 157 -6.74 18.07 -1.08
N VAL A 158 -7.42 17.01 -1.54
CA VAL A 158 -6.77 15.92 -2.27
C VAL A 158 -6.17 16.40 -3.59
N THR A 159 -6.84 17.32 -4.28
CA THR A 159 -6.33 17.91 -5.53
C THR A 159 -5.04 18.67 -5.24
N ASP A 160 -5.02 19.49 -4.19
CA ASP A 160 -3.84 20.28 -3.81
C ASP A 160 -2.66 19.38 -3.38
N GLN A 161 -2.93 18.29 -2.66
CA GLN A 161 -1.88 17.41 -2.12
C GLN A 161 -1.40 16.34 -3.12
N ARG A 162 -2.30 15.81 -3.95
CA ARG A 162 -2.08 14.58 -4.73
C ARG A 162 -2.30 14.77 -6.24
N GLY A 163 -2.82 15.91 -6.66
CA GLY A 163 -3.08 16.24 -8.07
C GLY A 163 -4.46 15.82 -8.58
N GLN A 164 -4.87 16.48 -9.66
CA GLN A 164 -6.21 16.43 -10.23
C GLN A 164 -6.68 15.02 -10.64
N ASP A 165 -5.81 14.21 -11.25
CA ASP A 165 -6.23 12.90 -11.78
C ASP A 165 -6.57 11.92 -10.68
N ILE A 166 -5.81 11.95 -9.57
CA ILE A 166 -6.08 11.15 -8.39
C ILE A 166 -7.39 11.62 -7.75
N ALA A 167 -7.57 12.93 -7.62
CA ALA A 167 -8.77 13.53 -7.05
C ALA A 167 -10.03 13.14 -7.84
N ARG A 168 -10.01 13.26 -9.18
CA ARG A 168 -11.11 12.85 -10.08
C ARG A 168 -11.50 11.39 -9.92
N GLY A 169 -10.52 10.50 -9.71
CA GLY A 169 -10.77 9.08 -9.49
C GLY A 169 -11.53 8.81 -8.19
N ILE A 170 -11.11 9.48 -7.10
CA ILE A 170 -11.74 9.37 -5.79
C ILE A 170 -13.13 10.02 -5.80
N GLU A 171 -13.25 11.21 -6.39
CA GLU A 171 -14.51 11.96 -6.52
C GLU A 171 -15.59 11.12 -7.18
N LYS A 172 -15.29 10.44 -8.29
CA LYS A 172 -16.24 9.52 -8.95
C LYS A 172 -16.75 8.42 -8.04
N ASN A 173 -15.91 7.87 -7.17
CA ASN A 173 -16.31 6.83 -6.22
C ASN A 173 -17.18 7.39 -5.10
N LEU A 174 -16.88 8.60 -4.62
CA LEU A 174 -17.63 9.27 -3.55
C LEU A 174 -18.98 9.81 -4.02
N ILE A 175 -19.06 10.35 -5.24
CA ILE A 175 -20.35 10.71 -5.86
C ILE A 175 -21.23 9.48 -6.00
N ARG A 176 -20.68 8.34 -6.44
CA ARG A 176 -21.44 7.08 -6.52
C ARG A 176 -21.95 6.62 -5.16
N PHE A 177 -21.17 6.82 -4.10
CA PHE A 177 -21.63 6.56 -2.74
C PHE A 177 -22.84 7.43 -2.39
N MET A 178 -22.73 8.74 -2.61
CA MET A 178 -23.83 9.69 -2.39
C MET A 178 -25.10 9.34 -3.19
N GLU A 179 -24.98 8.88 -4.44
CA GLU A 179 -26.12 8.41 -5.23
C GLU A 179 -26.84 7.19 -4.62
N ILE A 180 -26.10 6.30 -3.93
CA ILE A 180 -26.65 5.05 -3.36
C ILE A 180 -27.28 5.24 -1.98
N VAL A 181 -26.63 6.04 -1.12
CA VAL A 181 -27.05 6.23 0.28
C VAL A 181 -27.70 7.57 0.56
N THR A 182 -27.84 8.41 -0.48
CA THR A 182 -28.33 9.80 -0.47
C THR A 182 -27.41 10.81 0.24
N ASP A 183 -27.64 12.10 -0.05
CA ASP A 183 -26.92 13.22 0.56
C ASP A 183 -27.55 13.56 1.91
N LYS A 184 -26.90 13.13 2.99
CA LYS A 184 -27.32 13.34 4.37
C LYS A 184 -26.24 14.15 5.10
N PRO A 185 -26.59 14.83 6.20
CA PRO A 185 -25.61 15.31 7.16
C PRO A 185 -24.58 14.25 7.55
N ILE A 186 -23.32 14.65 7.64
CA ILE A 186 -22.20 13.73 7.90
C ILE A 186 -22.28 13.01 9.26
N ASP A 187 -23.06 13.53 10.21
CA ASP A 187 -23.33 12.96 11.53
C ASP A 187 -24.48 11.94 11.55
N GLN A 188 -25.22 11.79 10.45
CA GLN A 188 -26.43 10.94 10.37
C GLN A 188 -26.22 9.60 9.66
N TYR A 189 -25.00 9.31 9.21
CA TYR A 189 -24.72 8.04 8.54
C TYR A 189 -24.61 6.88 9.53
N SER A 190 -25.23 5.76 9.20
CA SER A 190 -25.35 4.60 10.08
C SER A 190 -24.69 3.32 9.52
N VAL A 191 -24.74 2.24 10.29
CA VAL A 191 -24.24 0.93 9.83
C VAL A 191 -25.09 0.38 8.69
N GLU A 192 -26.38 0.72 8.65
CA GLU A 192 -27.31 0.37 7.57
C GLU A 192 -26.88 0.99 6.24
N ASP A 193 -26.45 2.26 6.23
CA ASP A 193 -25.92 2.91 5.01
C ASP A 193 -24.68 2.20 4.47
N LYS A 194 -23.79 1.78 5.38
CA LYS A 194 -22.60 0.99 5.03
C LYS A 194 -22.98 -0.36 4.42
N LEU A 195 -23.97 -1.06 4.99
CA LEU A 195 -24.43 -2.34 4.48
C LEU A 195 -25.12 -2.20 3.11
N ARG A 196 -26.01 -1.21 2.97
CA ARG A 196 -26.64 -0.86 1.69
C ARG A 196 -25.60 -0.60 0.61
N TYR A 197 -24.62 0.26 0.89
CA TYR A 197 -23.58 0.57 -0.09
C TYR A 197 -22.76 -0.66 -0.49
N ARG A 198 -22.34 -1.48 0.47
CA ARG A 198 -21.62 -2.74 0.21
C ARG A 198 -22.43 -3.68 -0.69
N ASP A 199 -23.71 -3.87 -0.37
CA ASP A 199 -24.58 -4.83 -1.05
C ASP A 199 -24.95 -4.36 -2.46
N CYS A 200 -25.11 -3.05 -2.67
CA CYS A 200 -25.26 -2.46 -3.99
C CYS A 200 -23.98 -2.64 -4.82
N LEU A 201 -22.80 -2.39 -4.24
CA LEU A 201 -21.53 -2.54 -4.95
C LEU A 201 -21.25 -3.98 -5.39
N GLN A 202 -21.70 -4.99 -4.63
CA GLN A 202 -21.54 -6.40 -5.01
C GLN A 202 -22.39 -6.81 -6.22
N ARG A 203 -23.50 -6.10 -6.47
CA ARG A 203 -24.40 -6.33 -7.61
C ARG A 203 -24.17 -5.35 -8.77
N MET A 204 -23.23 -4.42 -8.61
CA MET A 204 -23.00 -3.37 -9.59
C MET A 204 -22.20 -3.88 -10.79
N PRO A 205 -22.57 -3.54 -12.03
CA PRO A 205 -21.80 -3.89 -13.22
C PRO A 205 -20.46 -3.13 -13.28
N LYS A 206 -19.44 -3.75 -13.91
CA LYS A 206 -18.12 -3.13 -14.15
C LYS A 206 -18.22 -1.84 -14.96
N CYS A 207 -19.14 -1.79 -15.92
CA CYS A 207 -19.28 -0.70 -16.88
C CYS A 207 -20.62 0.03 -16.76
N ILE A 208 -20.92 0.57 -15.58
CA ILE A 208 -22.17 1.30 -15.31
C ILE A 208 -22.43 2.51 -16.22
N ASN A 209 -21.39 3.06 -16.86
CA ASN A 209 -21.53 4.21 -17.77
C ASN A 209 -21.91 3.82 -19.22
N ARG A 210 -22.29 2.57 -19.48
CA ARG A 210 -22.77 2.14 -20.80
C ARG A 210 -24.10 2.81 -21.16
N LYS A 211 -24.33 2.97 -22.46
CA LYS A 211 -25.57 3.57 -23.02
C LYS A 211 -26.83 2.87 -22.51
N GLU A 212 -26.75 1.56 -22.29
CA GLU A 212 -27.85 0.72 -21.79
C GLU A 212 -28.39 1.13 -20.41
N TYR A 213 -27.60 1.83 -19.59
CA TYR A 213 -28.01 2.28 -18.25
C TYR A 213 -28.37 3.77 -18.18
N HIS A 214 -28.35 4.48 -19.31
CA HIS A 214 -28.66 5.91 -19.30
C HIS A 214 -30.13 6.12 -18.93
N GLY A 215 -30.37 6.96 -17.91
CA GLY A 215 -31.71 7.25 -17.41
C GLY A 215 -32.27 6.23 -16.41
N MET A 216 -31.56 5.13 -16.15
CA MET A 216 -31.92 4.20 -15.08
C MET A 216 -31.34 4.64 -13.74
N THR A 217 -32.07 4.38 -12.67
CA THR A 217 -31.60 4.55 -11.29
C THR A 217 -30.66 3.42 -10.90
N ILE A 218 -29.87 3.62 -9.84
CA ILE A 218 -28.96 2.57 -9.36
C ILE A 218 -29.72 1.35 -8.87
N ASP A 219 -30.87 1.55 -8.25
CA ASP A 219 -31.71 0.47 -7.75
C ASP A 219 -32.28 -0.38 -8.91
N GLU A 220 -32.69 0.24 -10.02
CA GLU A 220 -33.09 -0.50 -11.24
C GLU A 220 -31.92 -1.28 -11.86
N ILE A 221 -30.72 -0.72 -11.85
CA ILE A 221 -29.54 -1.36 -12.46
C ILE A 221 -29.13 -2.63 -11.71
N ILE A 222 -29.20 -2.62 -10.36
CA ILE A 222 -28.78 -3.76 -9.53
C ILE A 222 -29.81 -4.90 -9.50
N GLU A 223 -31.05 -4.65 -9.90
CA GLU A 223 -32.10 -5.67 -10.04
C GLU A 223 -31.95 -6.51 -11.30
N ILE A 224 -31.22 -6.03 -12.31
CA ILE A 224 -30.93 -6.78 -13.52
C ILE A 224 -30.00 -7.94 -13.17
N GLU A 225 -30.46 -9.19 -13.32
CA GLU A 225 -29.63 -10.38 -13.12
C GLU A 225 -28.50 -10.46 -14.17
N ARG A 226 -27.28 -10.75 -13.71
CA ARG A 226 -26.09 -10.83 -14.56
C ARG A 226 -25.13 -11.92 -14.07
N PRO A 227 -24.29 -12.47 -14.96
CA PRO A 227 -23.24 -13.38 -14.55
C PRO A 227 -22.16 -12.64 -13.72
N ALA A 228 -21.49 -13.38 -12.84
CA ALA A 228 -20.57 -12.80 -11.85
C ALA A 228 -19.34 -12.10 -12.47
N ASP A 229 -18.98 -12.45 -13.70
CA ASP A 229 -17.86 -11.86 -14.44
C ASP A 229 -18.19 -10.47 -15.00
N GLU A 230 -19.45 -10.08 -15.10
CA GLU A 230 -19.85 -8.71 -15.46
C GLU A 230 -19.88 -7.75 -14.26
N LEU A 231 -19.82 -8.28 -13.04
CA LEU A 231 -19.91 -7.53 -11.79
C LEU A 231 -18.56 -6.99 -11.30
N LEU A 232 -18.58 -5.99 -10.41
CA LEU A 232 -17.38 -5.45 -9.80
C LEU A 232 -16.59 -6.56 -9.08
N SER A 233 -15.27 -6.57 -9.29
CA SER A 233 -14.39 -7.46 -8.53
C SER A 233 -14.42 -7.10 -7.04
N VAL A 234 -14.25 -8.10 -6.17
CA VAL A 234 -14.16 -7.88 -4.70
C VAL A 234 -13.08 -6.85 -4.35
N LYS A 235 -11.98 -6.82 -5.11
CA LYS A 235 -10.92 -5.82 -4.97
C LYS A 235 -11.42 -4.40 -5.25
N THR A 236 -12.18 -4.20 -6.32
CA THR A 236 -12.77 -2.90 -6.68
C THR A 236 -13.81 -2.46 -5.65
N VAL A 237 -14.65 -3.39 -5.18
CA VAL A 237 -15.62 -3.12 -4.10
C VAL A 237 -14.90 -2.64 -2.85
N ASN A 238 -13.85 -3.35 -2.42
CA ASN A 238 -13.04 -2.96 -1.27
C ASN A 238 -12.37 -1.60 -1.43
N MET A 239 -11.83 -1.29 -2.61
CA MET A 239 -11.26 0.03 -2.89
C MET A 239 -12.29 1.14 -2.68
N ARG A 240 -13.51 0.99 -3.22
CA ARG A 240 -14.59 1.97 -3.05
C ARG A 240 -15.04 2.11 -1.59
N LEU A 241 -15.13 1.00 -0.85
CA LEU A 241 -15.43 1.03 0.59
C LEU A 241 -14.34 1.75 1.40
N ILE A 242 -13.07 1.59 1.01
CA ILE A 242 -11.93 2.26 1.62
C ILE A 242 -11.94 3.77 1.32
N ASP A 243 -12.29 4.18 0.10
CA ASP A 243 -12.38 5.60 -0.26
C ASP A 243 -13.41 6.33 0.63
N VAL A 244 -14.60 5.73 0.82
CA VAL A 244 -15.62 6.26 1.73
C VAL A 244 -15.10 6.30 3.17
N ALA A 245 -14.49 5.21 3.66
CA ALA A 245 -13.92 5.21 5.01
C ALA A 245 -12.84 6.29 5.18
N THR A 246 -12.07 6.58 4.14
CA THR A 246 -11.00 7.59 4.16
C THR A 246 -11.60 9.00 4.24
N LEU A 247 -12.65 9.29 3.47
CA LEU A 247 -13.39 10.57 3.56
C LEU A 247 -13.91 10.82 4.99
N PHE A 248 -14.57 9.83 5.60
CA PHE A 248 -15.10 10.01 6.96
C PHE A 248 -13.99 10.04 8.03
N ASN A 249 -12.85 9.36 7.83
CA ASN A 249 -11.70 9.53 8.71
C ASN A 249 -11.09 10.94 8.61
N TRP A 250 -11.09 11.54 7.41
CA TRP A 250 -10.70 12.93 7.21
C TRP A 250 -11.64 13.88 7.96
N ALA A 251 -12.95 13.63 7.93
CA ALA A 251 -13.93 14.41 8.71
C ALA A 251 -13.68 14.31 10.23
N VAL A 252 -13.37 13.12 10.75
CA VAL A 252 -12.98 12.94 12.16
C VAL A 252 -11.68 13.68 12.49
N THR A 253 -10.69 13.62 11.60
CA THR A 253 -9.39 14.27 11.81
C THR A 253 -9.50 15.79 11.84
N ASN A 254 -10.41 16.36 11.05
CA ASN A 254 -10.75 17.77 11.05
C ASN A 254 -11.81 18.16 12.10
N THR A 255 -12.09 17.28 13.07
CA THR A 255 -13.02 17.53 14.18
C THR A 255 -14.44 17.90 13.74
N LEU A 256 -14.85 17.47 12.54
CA LEU A 256 -16.21 17.70 12.01
C LEU A 256 -17.23 16.72 12.59
N ILE A 257 -16.78 15.52 12.94
CA ILE A 257 -17.57 14.45 13.58
C ILE A 257 -16.67 13.67 14.56
N ASP A 258 -17.26 13.04 15.57
CA ASP A 258 -16.50 12.25 16.55
C ASP A 258 -16.16 10.85 16.04
N SER A 259 -17.08 10.23 15.29
CA SER A 259 -16.94 8.87 14.79
C SER A 259 -17.83 8.60 13.58
N HIS A 260 -17.60 7.48 12.89
CA HIS A 260 -18.35 7.09 11.69
C HIS A 260 -18.47 5.55 11.57
N PRO A 261 -19.49 5.01 10.89
CA PRO A 261 -19.76 3.58 10.79
C PRO A 261 -18.87 2.84 9.77
N PHE A 262 -18.26 3.56 8.83
CA PHE A 262 -17.49 3.01 7.69
C PHE A 262 -16.14 2.38 8.03
N LYS A 263 -15.79 2.25 9.32
CA LYS A 263 -14.53 1.59 9.75
C LYS A 263 -14.55 0.10 9.38
N LYS A 264 -13.39 -0.45 8.99
CA LYS A 264 -13.14 -1.89 8.74
C LYS A 264 -14.13 -2.56 7.76
N ALA A 265 -14.66 -1.81 6.80
CA ALA A 265 -15.65 -2.29 5.81
C ALA A 265 -14.99 -3.05 4.64
N VAL A 266 -14.19 -4.09 4.90
CA VAL A 266 -13.47 -4.79 3.83
C VAL A 266 -13.98 -6.22 3.73
N LEU A 267 -14.48 -6.59 2.54
CA LEU A 267 -14.84 -7.95 2.20
C LEU A 267 -13.57 -8.82 2.18
N LYS A 268 -13.68 -10.05 2.70
CA LYS A 268 -12.60 -11.02 2.54
C LYS A 268 -12.38 -11.26 1.06
N ILE A 269 -11.18 -10.92 0.59
CA ILE A 269 -10.70 -11.37 -0.70
C ILE A 269 -10.46 -12.87 -0.49
N GLN A 270 -11.39 -13.72 -0.94
CA GLN A 270 -10.97 -15.06 -1.32
C GLN A 270 -9.86 -14.80 -2.32
N LYS A 271 -8.68 -15.42 -2.14
CA LYS A 271 -7.70 -15.47 -3.22
C LYS A 271 -8.54 -16.00 -4.38
N SER A 272 -8.87 -15.13 -5.34
CA SER A 272 -9.13 -15.66 -6.65
C SER A 272 -7.88 -16.48 -6.93
N ASP A 273 -8.04 -17.56 -7.68
CA ASP A 273 -7.03 -17.79 -8.68
C ASP A 273 -6.99 -16.45 -9.42
N ASP A 274 -6.10 -15.53 -8.98
CA ASP A 274 -5.50 -14.56 -9.85
C ASP A 274 -5.05 -15.50 -10.94
N ALA A 275 -5.88 -15.65 -11.98
CA ALA A 275 -5.47 -16.26 -13.21
C ALA A 275 -4.27 -15.39 -13.52
N GLU A 276 -3.09 -15.91 -13.19
CA GLU A 276 -1.83 -15.24 -13.36
C GLU A 276 -1.97 -14.69 -14.76
N ARG A 277 -2.00 -13.36 -14.91
CA ARG A 277 -2.27 -12.77 -16.23
C ARG A 277 -1.30 -13.48 -17.15
N PRO A 278 -1.79 -14.33 -18.06
CA PRO A 278 -0.90 -15.24 -18.73
C PRO A 278 0.13 -14.36 -19.41
N ALA A 279 1.40 -14.74 -19.28
CA ALA A 279 2.44 -14.03 -20.00
C ALA A 279 2.01 -13.98 -21.47
N VAL A 280 2.15 -12.80 -22.08
CA VAL A 280 1.90 -12.65 -23.52
C VAL A 280 2.79 -13.67 -24.21
N SER A 281 2.19 -14.57 -24.98
CA SER A 281 2.95 -15.67 -25.58
C SER A 281 3.90 -15.14 -26.65
N ASP A 282 4.97 -15.87 -26.96
CA ASP A 282 5.88 -15.49 -28.05
C ASP A 282 5.14 -15.32 -29.40
N ALA A 283 4.06 -16.09 -29.60
CA ALA A 283 3.20 -15.97 -30.77
C ALA A 283 2.44 -14.63 -30.78
N ASP A 284 1.88 -14.21 -29.63
CA ASP A 284 1.20 -12.93 -29.50
C ASP A 284 2.18 -11.75 -29.64
N ILE A 285 3.38 -11.86 -29.05
CA ILE A 285 4.44 -10.85 -29.19
C ILE A 285 4.83 -10.70 -30.67
N LYS A 286 4.98 -11.82 -31.39
CA LYS A 286 5.29 -11.81 -32.81
C LYS A 286 4.20 -11.08 -33.61
N VAL A 287 2.93 -11.40 -33.36
CA VAL A 287 1.80 -10.71 -34.00
C VAL A 287 1.81 -9.21 -33.70
N ILE A 288 2.08 -8.82 -32.45
CA ILE A 288 2.20 -7.40 -32.06
C ILE A 288 3.30 -6.73 -32.86
N ILE A 289 4.50 -7.31 -32.89
CA ILE A 289 5.69 -6.75 -33.57
C ILE A 289 5.45 -6.63 -35.09
N GLU A 290 4.86 -7.65 -35.72
CA GLU A 290 4.57 -7.65 -37.16
C GLU A 290 3.54 -6.60 -37.57
N ASN A 291 2.66 -6.19 -36.64
CA ASN A 291 1.61 -5.20 -36.86
C ASN A 291 1.94 -3.82 -36.28
N LEU A 292 3.17 -3.58 -35.82
CA LEU A 292 3.57 -2.25 -35.37
C LEU A 292 3.53 -1.25 -36.54
N PRO A 293 3.06 -0.02 -36.31
CA PRO A 293 3.07 1.01 -37.34
C PRO A 293 4.51 1.34 -37.74
N ARG A 294 4.72 1.73 -38.99
CA ARG A 294 6.05 2.14 -39.44
C ARG A 294 6.40 3.53 -38.88
N ILE A 295 7.66 3.72 -38.53
CA ILE A 295 8.22 5.06 -38.32
C ILE A 295 8.18 5.80 -39.68
N PRO A 296 7.76 7.08 -39.77
CA PRO A 296 7.60 8.06 -38.69
C PRO A 296 6.16 8.37 -38.25
N ASP A 297 5.16 7.66 -38.77
CA ASP A 297 3.75 8.07 -38.64
C ASP A 297 3.28 8.10 -37.17
N GLU A 298 3.66 7.08 -36.39
CA GLU A 298 3.26 6.96 -34.98
C GLU A 298 4.43 6.43 -34.11
N PRO A 299 5.41 7.29 -33.76
CA PRO A 299 6.63 6.86 -33.10
C PRO A 299 6.39 6.20 -31.74
N SER A 300 5.45 6.69 -30.95
CA SER A 300 5.12 6.09 -29.65
C SER A 300 4.59 4.67 -29.78
N LYS A 301 3.70 4.43 -30.76
CA LYS A 301 3.11 3.11 -31.00
C LYS A 301 4.13 2.11 -31.51
N PHE A 302 5.17 2.54 -32.20
CA PHE A 302 6.27 1.67 -32.60
C PHE A 302 7.25 1.38 -31.45
N TRP A 303 7.75 2.43 -30.79
CA TRP A 303 8.85 2.29 -29.83
C TRP A 303 8.43 1.81 -28.45
N ILE A 304 7.27 2.23 -27.93
CA ILE A 304 6.86 1.87 -26.57
C ILE A 304 6.72 0.35 -26.40
N PRO A 305 6.06 -0.40 -27.30
CA PRO A 305 5.97 -1.85 -27.19
C PRO A 305 7.35 -2.54 -27.25
N LEU A 306 8.23 -2.07 -28.14
CA LEU A 306 9.58 -2.63 -28.28
C LEU A 306 10.41 -2.39 -27.01
N ILE A 307 10.42 -1.17 -26.48
CA ILE A 307 11.11 -0.85 -25.23
C ILE A 307 10.54 -1.67 -24.09
N ALA A 308 9.21 -1.78 -23.97
CA ALA A 308 8.56 -2.57 -22.93
C ALA A 308 8.97 -4.05 -22.99
N CYS A 309 9.04 -4.63 -24.18
CA CYS A 309 9.43 -6.02 -24.42
C CYS A 309 10.85 -6.33 -23.94
N PHE A 310 11.81 -5.43 -24.17
CA PHE A 310 13.22 -5.67 -23.85
C PHE A 310 13.66 -5.17 -22.47
N THR A 311 12.95 -4.22 -21.88
CA THR A 311 13.39 -3.54 -20.63
C THR A 311 12.54 -3.84 -19.41
N GLY A 312 11.29 -4.32 -19.60
CA GLY A 312 10.32 -4.48 -18.52
C GLY A 312 9.95 -3.17 -17.80
N MET A 313 10.23 -2.02 -18.41
CA MET A 313 9.85 -0.71 -17.88
C MET A 313 8.33 -0.54 -17.85
N ARG A 314 7.82 0.25 -16.90
CA ARG A 314 6.39 0.57 -16.88
C ARG A 314 6.06 1.44 -18.09
N GLN A 315 4.89 1.23 -18.69
CA GLN A 315 4.43 2.05 -19.82
C GLN A 315 4.51 3.56 -19.54
N SER A 316 4.12 4.00 -18.34
CA SER A 316 4.22 5.41 -17.94
C SER A 316 5.67 5.92 -17.82
N GLU A 317 6.62 5.05 -17.47
CA GLU A 317 8.04 5.40 -17.43
C GLU A 317 8.61 5.57 -18.84
N ILE A 318 8.17 4.74 -19.79
CA ILE A 318 8.61 4.81 -21.19
C ILE A 318 7.97 6.03 -21.88
N ALA A 319 6.68 6.25 -21.69
CA ALA A 319 5.93 7.32 -22.37
C ALA A 319 6.46 8.73 -22.06
N GLN A 320 7.00 8.95 -20.86
CA GLN A 320 7.51 10.26 -20.43
C GLN A 320 8.99 10.51 -20.75
N LEU A 321 9.69 9.57 -21.42
CA LEU A 321 11.12 9.68 -21.72
C LEU A 321 11.42 10.93 -22.55
N ASP A 322 12.56 11.54 -22.27
CA ASP A 322 13.13 12.61 -23.07
C ASP A 322 14.25 12.04 -23.96
N GLY A 323 14.57 12.73 -25.06
CA GLY A 323 15.71 12.32 -25.91
C GLY A 323 17.04 12.26 -25.15
N ASP A 324 17.19 13.08 -24.10
CA ASP A 324 18.35 13.13 -23.21
C ASP A 324 18.47 11.92 -22.27
N ASP A 325 17.41 11.11 -22.13
CA ASP A 325 17.44 9.96 -21.22
C ASP A 325 18.13 8.74 -21.85
N ILE A 326 18.42 8.75 -23.16
CA ILE A 326 19.23 7.73 -23.82
C ILE A 326 20.70 8.11 -23.71
N VAL A 327 21.40 7.44 -22.79
CA VAL A 327 22.77 7.78 -22.39
C VAL A 327 23.73 6.65 -22.67
N ASN A 328 24.99 6.97 -22.92
CA ASN A 328 26.06 5.98 -22.99
C ASN A 328 26.76 5.90 -21.63
N THR A 329 26.78 4.73 -21.01
CA THR A 329 27.48 4.45 -19.76
C THR A 329 28.53 3.37 -20.03
N ASP A 330 29.80 3.74 -19.92
CA ASP A 330 30.95 2.84 -20.10
C ASP A 330 30.89 2.00 -21.39
N GLY A 331 30.48 2.62 -22.50
CA GLY A 331 30.37 1.97 -23.81
C GLY A 331 29.06 1.21 -24.04
N THR A 332 28.16 1.18 -23.06
CA THR A 332 26.83 0.56 -23.19
C THR A 332 25.75 1.61 -23.23
N TRP A 333 24.88 1.56 -24.24
CA TRP A 333 23.70 2.42 -24.32
C TRP A 333 22.67 2.00 -23.27
N CYS A 334 22.11 2.98 -22.57
CA CYS A 334 21.19 2.79 -21.46
C CYS A 334 20.07 3.84 -21.49
N ILE A 335 18.95 3.52 -20.86
CA ILE A 335 17.87 4.46 -20.51
C ILE A 335 18.08 4.89 -19.06
N ASP A 336 18.22 6.18 -18.82
CA ASP A 336 18.22 6.77 -17.49
C ASP A 336 16.77 7.02 -17.03
N VAL A 337 16.25 6.17 -16.15
CA VAL A 337 14.95 6.37 -15.53
C VAL A 337 15.10 7.33 -14.37
N ASN A 338 14.59 8.55 -14.54
CA ASN A 338 14.74 9.65 -13.60
C ASN A 338 13.44 10.45 -13.43
N ASP A 339 13.47 11.45 -12.54
CA ASP A 339 12.38 12.38 -12.23
C ASP A 339 12.77 13.85 -12.54
N ARG A 340 13.67 14.05 -13.52
CA ARG A 340 14.05 15.41 -13.97
C ARG A 340 12.91 16.04 -14.78
N GLY A 341 12.79 17.37 -14.73
CA GLY A 341 11.78 18.09 -15.50
C GLY A 341 10.35 17.83 -15.02
N ASP A 342 9.46 17.48 -15.95
CA ASP A 342 8.04 17.17 -15.72
C ASP A 342 7.77 15.69 -15.41
N LYS A 343 8.81 14.85 -15.43
CA LYS A 343 8.70 13.39 -15.23
C LYS A 343 8.34 13.03 -13.80
N ARG A 344 7.47 12.03 -13.64
CA ARG A 344 7.03 11.53 -12.34
C ARG A 344 7.37 10.07 -12.17
N LEU A 345 8.02 9.77 -11.05
CA LEU A 345 8.29 8.40 -10.62
C LEU A 345 7.42 8.04 -9.41
N LYS A 346 7.03 6.77 -9.34
CA LYS A 346 6.17 6.26 -8.25
C LYS A 346 6.81 6.40 -6.87
N ASN A 347 8.14 6.28 -6.77
CA ASN A 347 8.92 6.48 -5.56
C ASN A 347 10.39 6.77 -5.91
N SER A 348 11.17 7.25 -4.93
CA SER A 348 12.61 7.53 -5.10
C SER A 348 13.42 6.30 -5.53
N ASN A 349 12.98 5.10 -5.15
CA ASN A 349 13.65 3.85 -5.49
C ASN A 349 13.44 3.43 -6.96
N ALA A 350 12.59 4.12 -7.72
CA ALA A 350 12.37 3.83 -9.12
C ALA A 350 13.49 4.36 -10.03
N LYS A 351 14.32 5.29 -9.54
CA LYS A 351 15.46 5.84 -10.29
C LYS A 351 16.49 4.75 -10.55
N ARG A 352 16.85 4.54 -11.82
CA ARG A 352 17.77 3.48 -12.23
C ARG A 352 18.27 3.70 -13.66
N ILE A 353 19.40 3.10 -13.97
CA ILE A 353 19.92 2.98 -15.34
C ILE A 353 19.52 1.60 -15.88
N VAL A 354 18.90 1.57 -17.05
CA VAL A 354 18.43 0.34 -17.71
C VAL A 354 19.21 0.14 -19.01
N PRO A 355 20.03 -0.93 -19.13
CA PRO A 355 20.76 -1.20 -20.37
C PRO A 355 19.81 -1.41 -21.56
N LEU A 356 20.17 -0.86 -22.72
CA LEU A 356 19.45 -1.09 -23.97
C LEU A 356 19.90 -2.40 -24.61
N HIS A 357 18.91 -3.24 -24.96
CA HIS A 357 19.16 -4.44 -25.74
C HIS A 357 19.64 -4.08 -27.16
N ARG A 358 20.54 -4.88 -27.74
CA ARG A 358 21.13 -4.62 -29.07
C ARG A 358 20.08 -4.39 -30.14
N VAL A 359 19.00 -5.16 -30.14
CA VAL A 359 17.88 -5.00 -31.07
C VAL A 359 17.32 -3.58 -31.08
N LEU A 360 17.21 -2.90 -29.92
CA LEU A 360 16.73 -1.51 -29.85
C LEU A 360 17.75 -0.53 -30.46
N VAL A 361 19.05 -0.77 -30.22
CA VAL A 361 20.13 0.04 -30.78
C VAL A 361 20.17 -0.12 -32.30
N ASP A 362 20.17 -1.37 -32.78
CA ASP A 362 20.24 -1.73 -34.20
C ASP A 362 18.98 -1.27 -34.97
N SER A 363 17.82 -1.24 -34.30
CA SER A 363 16.58 -0.68 -34.88
C SER A 363 16.60 0.84 -35.03
N GLY A 364 17.63 1.53 -34.50
CA GLY A 364 17.80 2.96 -34.63
C GLY A 364 17.21 3.81 -33.49
N LEU A 365 17.00 3.24 -32.28
CA LEU A 365 16.48 4.00 -31.14
C LEU A 365 17.42 5.13 -30.72
N VAL A 366 18.73 4.87 -30.71
CA VAL A 366 19.76 5.86 -30.34
C VAL A 366 19.74 7.07 -31.28
N PRO A 367 19.89 6.92 -32.62
CA PRO A 367 19.84 8.08 -33.51
C PRO A 367 18.45 8.75 -33.51
N PHE A 368 17.38 8.02 -33.18
CA PHE A 368 16.05 8.60 -33.00
C PHE A 368 15.97 9.51 -31.77
N ALA A 369 16.58 9.12 -30.64
CA ALA A 369 16.66 9.92 -29.43
C ALA A 369 17.58 11.13 -29.58
N GLU A 370 18.72 10.97 -30.27
CA GLU A 370 19.66 12.07 -30.54
C GLU A 370 19.01 13.22 -31.34
N ARG A 371 18.14 12.89 -32.31
CA ARG A 371 17.36 13.89 -33.06
C ARG A 371 16.35 14.65 -32.20
N ARG A 372 16.03 14.16 -31.00
CA ARG A 372 15.08 14.73 -30.05
C ARG A 372 15.74 15.16 -28.74
N ARG A 373 17.05 15.42 -28.76
CA ARG A 373 17.76 15.95 -27.60
C ARG A 373 17.10 17.27 -27.14
N GLY A 374 16.82 17.40 -25.84
CA GLY A 374 16.09 18.54 -25.27
C GLY A 374 14.56 18.52 -25.48
N LEU A 375 14.01 17.49 -26.12
CA LEU A 375 12.57 17.31 -26.37
C LEU A 375 12.08 15.97 -25.78
N LYS A 376 10.75 15.82 -25.70
CA LYS A 376 10.13 14.53 -25.42
C LYS A 376 10.54 13.53 -26.49
N LEU A 377 10.86 12.30 -26.08
CA LEU A 377 11.17 11.22 -27.00
C LEU A 377 9.95 10.85 -27.86
N PHE A 378 8.75 10.98 -27.27
CA PHE A 378 7.45 10.77 -27.91
C PHE A 378 6.58 12.02 -27.76
N ASP A 379 6.45 12.78 -28.84
CA ASP A 379 5.65 14.01 -28.94
C ASP A 379 4.17 13.72 -29.28
N ASP A 380 3.89 12.51 -29.76
CA ASP A 380 2.57 11.98 -30.09
C ASP A 380 1.81 11.41 -28.87
N VAL A 381 2.43 11.39 -27.69
CA VAL A 381 1.77 11.02 -26.43
C VAL A 381 1.39 12.28 -25.66
N SER A 382 0.09 12.51 -25.51
CA SER A 382 -0.41 13.56 -24.61
C SER A 382 -0.22 13.12 -23.16
N ASN A 383 0.47 13.96 -22.37
CA ASN A 383 0.62 13.79 -20.92
C ASN A 383 -0.71 13.99 -20.16
#